data_AF-A0A0F9DRZ4-F1
#
_entry.id   AF-A0A0F9DRZ4-F1
#
_cell.length_a   1.000
_cell.length_b   1.000
_cell.length_c   1.000
_cell.angle_alpha   90.00
_cell.angle_beta   90.00
_cell.angle_gamma   90.00
#
_symmetry.space_group_name_H-M   'P 1'
#
loop_
_entity.id
_entity.type
_entity.pdbx_description
1 polymer ?
#
loop_
_entity_poly.entity_id
_entity_poly.type
_entity_poly.pdbx_seq_one_letter_code
_entity_poly.pdbx_strand_id
1 'polypeptide(L)'
;MFVNCKSVNTKGVGDFYAFRVNDIITFIDCEAEASGGANGVGFSLTGNAPRAINCYAHNCTQSGIEVGTHYGLIQGCLVANNTDTGIWLRAEFGVTAVVNNTIYNSTVGLDITTVYQSTFYNNIISNCTTGALVDASDPSNFWDYNCYGNNTTDVTNITTGANSLLLTDPQFINPAGDDFRLKTSSPCLNTGLPFIGGSDSLFDGVSSMGGWQPWASPNPTSHRARYSGQSLYN
;
A
#
# COMPACT_ATOMS: atom_id res chain seq x y z
N MET A 1 -2.06 19.15 -6.46
CA MET A 1 -2.71 18.23 -5.50
C MET A 1 -3.98 17.71 -6.15
N PHE A 2 -4.23 16.40 -6.03
CA PHE A 2 -5.44 15.73 -6.50
C PHE A 2 -6.18 15.15 -5.31
N VAL A 3 -7.49 15.33 -5.26
CA VAL A 3 -8.32 14.86 -4.15
C VAL A 3 -9.59 14.26 -4.74
N ASN A 4 -9.91 13.01 -4.37
CA ASN A 4 -11.13 12.32 -4.82
C ASN A 4 -11.18 12.03 -6.32
N CYS A 5 -10.02 11.91 -6.95
CA CYS A 5 -9.96 11.69 -8.38
C CYS A 5 -9.90 10.19 -8.66
N LYS A 6 -10.64 9.73 -9.66
CA LYS A 6 -10.50 8.40 -10.25
C LYS A 6 -9.91 8.52 -11.66
N SER A 7 -8.91 7.71 -11.97
CA SER A 7 -8.38 7.56 -13.32
C SER A 7 -8.31 6.10 -13.69
N VAL A 8 -8.80 5.77 -14.89
CA VAL A 8 -8.79 4.41 -15.43
C VAL A 8 -8.19 4.47 -16.82
N ASN A 9 -7.13 3.69 -17.05
CA ASN A 9 -6.46 3.59 -18.34
C ASN A 9 -6.44 2.13 -18.83
N THR A 10 -7.41 1.79 -19.70
CA THR A 10 -7.60 0.44 -20.23
C THR A 10 -7.08 0.27 -21.66
N LYS A 11 -6.33 1.23 -22.21
CA LYS A 11 -5.82 1.15 -23.59
C LYS A 11 -4.32 1.38 -23.62
N GLY A 12 -3.52 0.35 -23.94
CA GLY A 12 -2.08 0.53 -24.07
C GLY A 12 -1.36 -0.54 -24.91
N VAL A 13 -0.71 -0.09 -25.98
CA VAL A 13 0.53 -0.71 -26.45
C VAL A 13 1.66 0.19 -25.93
N GLY A 14 2.59 -0.36 -25.14
CA GLY A 14 3.67 0.40 -24.49
C GLY A 14 3.38 0.76 -23.03
N ASP A 15 4.03 1.81 -22.52
CA ASP A 15 3.85 2.31 -21.15
C ASP A 15 2.58 3.16 -21.06
N PHE A 16 1.71 2.86 -20.10
CA PHE A 16 0.50 3.63 -19.87
C PHE A 16 0.20 3.76 -18.38
N TYR A 17 -0.27 4.93 -18.02
CA TYR A 17 -0.39 5.38 -16.65
C TYR A 17 -1.82 5.84 -16.41
N ALA A 18 -2.41 5.51 -15.26
CA ALA A 18 -3.66 6.14 -14.84
C ALA A 18 -3.38 7.55 -14.32
N PHE A 19 -2.37 7.71 -13.46
CA PHE A 19 -1.77 8.99 -13.12
C PHE A 19 -0.26 8.96 -13.36
N ARG A 20 0.26 9.99 -14.01
CA ARG A 20 1.70 10.21 -14.15
C ARG A 20 2.02 11.65 -13.82
N VAL A 21 2.93 11.84 -12.88
CA VAL A 21 3.32 13.16 -12.39
C VAL A 21 4.81 13.16 -12.09
N ASN A 22 5.48 14.25 -12.48
CA ASN A 22 6.93 14.40 -12.38
C ASN A 22 7.33 15.61 -11.53
N ASP A 23 6.53 15.94 -10.51
CA ASP A 23 6.80 17.05 -9.60
C ASP A 23 6.28 16.73 -8.18
N ILE A 24 6.47 17.67 -7.24
CA ILE A 24 5.90 17.63 -5.89
C ILE A 24 4.39 17.60 -6.00
N ILE A 25 3.82 16.44 -5.66
CA ILE A 25 2.40 16.18 -5.81
C ILE A 25 1.88 15.40 -4.63
N THR A 26 0.60 15.60 -4.33
CA THR A 26 -0.12 14.83 -3.32
C THR A 26 -1.43 14.38 -3.91
N PHE A 27 -1.66 13.07 -3.87
CA PHE A 27 -2.93 12.42 -4.10
C PHE A 27 -3.54 12.07 -2.75
N ILE A 28 -4.81 12.43 -2.55
CA ILE A 28 -5.54 12.13 -1.31
C ILE A 28 -6.87 11.48 -1.68
N ASP A 29 -7.05 10.23 -1.24
CA ASP A 29 -8.25 9.43 -1.49
C ASP A 29 -8.57 9.39 -3.00
N CYS A 30 -7.56 9.06 -3.80
CA CYS A 30 -7.69 8.89 -5.25
C CYS A 30 -7.68 7.41 -5.63
N GLU A 31 -8.23 7.08 -6.79
CA GLU A 31 -8.32 5.70 -7.31
C GLU A 31 -7.66 5.62 -8.69
N ALA A 32 -6.82 4.60 -8.89
CA ALA A 32 -6.11 4.37 -10.14
C ALA A 32 -6.18 2.92 -10.59
N GLU A 33 -6.51 2.73 -11.87
CA GLU A 33 -6.46 1.45 -12.57
C GLU A 33 -5.76 1.60 -13.93
N ALA A 34 -4.76 0.77 -14.20
CA ALA A 34 -4.08 0.73 -15.49
C ALA A 34 -4.01 -0.71 -16.03
N SER A 35 -5.10 -1.16 -16.65
CA SER A 35 -5.31 -2.55 -17.09
C SER A 35 -5.08 -2.82 -18.59
N GLY A 36 -4.71 -1.80 -19.38
CA GLY A 36 -4.78 -1.81 -20.84
C GLY A 36 -3.69 -2.50 -21.67
N GLY A 37 -2.65 -3.10 -21.09
CA GLY A 37 -1.43 -3.54 -21.77
C GLY A 37 -0.38 -4.12 -20.80
N ALA A 38 0.88 -4.32 -21.19
CA ALA A 38 1.87 -5.00 -20.35
C ALA A 38 2.51 -4.13 -19.23
N ASN A 39 2.60 -2.81 -19.43
CA ASN A 39 3.33 -1.89 -18.55
C ASN A 39 2.39 -0.87 -17.90
N GLY A 40 1.29 -1.35 -17.32
CA GLY A 40 0.26 -0.50 -16.74
C GLY A 40 0.59 -0.11 -15.31
N VAL A 41 0.74 1.19 -15.07
CA VAL A 41 1.02 1.74 -13.73
C VAL A 41 -0.14 2.62 -13.24
N GLY A 42 -0.64 2.33 -12.04
CA GLY A 42 -1.72 3.11 -11.41
C GLY A 42 -1.27 4.54 -11.10
N PHE A 43 -0.35 4.69 -10.14
CA PHE A 43 0.26 5.97 -9.79
C PHE A 43 1.75 5.94 -10.10
N SER A 44 2.19 6.66 -11.13
CA SER A 44 3.62 6.88 -11.38
C SER A 44 4.05 8.23 -10.80
N LEU A 45 4.86 8.14 -9.74
CA LEU A 45 5.28 9.22 -8.86
C LEU A 45 6.79 9.45 -9.01
N THR A 46 7.20 10.16 -10.05
CA THR A 46 8.64 10.34 -10.37
C THR A 46 9.21 11.70 -9.98
N GLY A 47 8.37 12.63 -9.50
CA GLY A 47 8.78 13.98 -9.08
C GLY A 47 9.46 14.04 -7.72
N ASN A 48 9.88 15.21 -7.22
CA ASN A 48 10.46 15.29 -5.86
C ASN A 48 9.36 15.15 -4.78
N ALA A 49 9.58 14.37 -3.73
CA ALA A 49 8.69 14.23 -2.57
C ALA A 49 7.18 13.97 -2.88
N PRO A 50 6.84 13.00 -3.75
CA PRO A 50 5.45 12.72 -4.08
C PRO A 50 4.75 12.00 -2.92
N ARG A 51 3.44 12.19 -2.83
CA ARG A 51 2.62 11.60 -1.78
C ARG A 51 1.37 10.92 -2.34
N ALA A 52 1.12 9.69 -1.91
CA ALA A 52 -0.15 9.02 -2.07
C ALA A 52 -0.70 8.70 -0.67
N ILE A 53 -1.83 9.31 -0.33
CA ILE A 53 -2.44 9.20 0.99
C ILE A 53 -3.85 8.67 0.82
N ASN A 54 -4.15 7.53 1.46
CA ASN A 54 -5.45 6.86 1.40
C ASN A 54 -5.91 6.54 -0.02
N CYS A 55 -4.98 6.33 -0.95
CA CYS A 55 -5.30 6.03 -2.34
C CYS A 55 -5.61 4.54 -2.53
N TYR A 56 -6.32 4.23 -3.62
CA TYR A 56 -6.57 2.87 -4.07
C TYR A 56 -5.94 2.63 -5.44
N ALA A 57 -4.97 1.72 -5.53
CA ALA A 57 -4.35 1.31 -6.79
C ALA A 57 -4.63 -0.17 -7.05
N HIS A 58 -5.26 -0.49 -8.18
CA HIS A 58 -5.68 -1.86 -8.43
C HIS A 58 -5.73 -2.27 -9.90
N ASN A 59 -5.69 -3.59 -10.12
CA ASN A 59 -5.78 -4.21 -11.45
C ASN A 59 -4.78 -3.62 -12.46
N CYS A 60 -3.64 -3.14 -11.97
CA CYS A 60 -2.58 -2.61 -12.81
C CYS A 60 -1.71 -3.77 -13.31
N THR A 61 -1.33 -3.74 -14.58
CA THR A 61 -0.59 -4.85 -15.18
C THR A 61 0.90 -4.87 -14.86
N GLN A 62 1.45 -3.76 -14.36
CA GLN A 62 2.82 -3.68 -13.88
C GLN A 62 2.88 -3.26 -12.41
N SER A 63 2.44 -2.05 -12.07
CA SER A 63 2.54 -1.60 -10.67
C SER A 63 1.32 -0.82 -10.21
N GLY A 64 0.89 -1.04 -8.98
CA GLY A 64 -0.14 -0.21 -8.38
C GLY A 64 0.38 1.21 -8.14
N ILE A 65 1.49 1.32 -7.41
CA ILE A 65 2.17 2.59 -7.12
C ILE A 65 3.65 2.44 -7.45
N GLU A 66 4.18 3.30 -8.32
CA GLU A 66 5.60 3.41 -8.63
C GLU A 66 6.14 4.73 -8.09
N VAL A 67 7.23 4.67 -7.32
CA VAL A 67 7.96 5.83 -6.80
C VAL A 67 9.37 5.81 -7.40
N GLY A 68 9.62 6.74 -8.32
CA GLY A 68 10.89 6.83 -9.05
C GLY A 68 11.89 7.85 -8.49
N THR A 69 11.72 8.25 -7.22
CA THR A 69 12.32 9.48 -6.67
C THR A 69 12.51 9.45 -5.15
N HIS A 70 13.04 10.55 -4.60
CA HIS A 70 13.35 10.74 -3.19
C HIS A 70 12.15 11.29 -2.41
N TYR A 71 12.12 11.06 -1.09
CA TYR A 71 11.20 11.70 -0.14
C TYR A 71 9.72 11.35 -0.33
N GLY A 72 9.45 10.16 -0.88
CA GLY A 72 8.10 9.67 -1.08
C GLY A 72 7.37 9.40 0.24
N LEU A 73 6.06 9.65 0.27
CA LEU A 73 5.17 9.19 1.34
C LEU A 73 4.00 8.41 0.74
N ILE A 74 3.97 7.10 1.00
CA ILE A 74 2.86 6.23 0.65
C ILE A 74 2.21 5.78 1.95
N GLN A 75 1.02 6.31 2.22
CA GLN A 75 0.37 6.15 3.51
C GLN A 75 -1.10 5.80 3.37
N GLY A 76 -1.58 4.83 4.15
CA GLY A 76 -3.02 4.54 4.21
C GLY A 76 -3.57 3.91 2.93
N CYS A 77 -2.73 3.55 1.97
CA CYS A 77 -3.18 3.11 0.66
C CYS A 77 -3.63 1.65 0.69
N LEU A 78 -4.61 1.35 -0.15
CA LEU A 78 -4.93 -0.01 -0.58
C LEU A 78 -4.30 -0.24 -1.95
N VAL A 79 -3.53 -1.31 -2.08
CA VAL A 79 -2.84 -1.64 -3.33
C VAL A 79 -3.09 -3.11 -3.62
N ALA A 80 -4.00 -3.41 -4.55
CA ALA A 80 -4.55 -4.76 -4.67
C ALA A 80 -4.61 -5.27 -6.12
N ASN A 81 -4.42 -6.58 -6.31
CA ASN A 81 -4.67 -7.26 -7.58
C ASN A 81 -3.84 -6.72 -8.74
N ASN A 82 -2.62 -6.25 -8.48
CA ASN A 82 -1.69 -5.80 -9.53
C ASN A 82 -0.86 -6.99 -9.99
N THR A 83 -0.74 -7.19 -11.31
CA THR A 83 -0.17 -8.42 -11.88
C THR A 83 1.27 -8.65 -11.46
N ASP A 84 2.10 -7.61 -11.46
CA ASP A 84 3.52 -7.72 -11.13
C ASP A 84 3.79 -7.19 -9.72
N THR A 85 3.90 -5.87 -9.54
CA THR A 85 4.26 -5.27 -8.26
C THR A 85 3.10 -4.49 -7.61
N GLY A 86 2.94 -4.57 -6.30
CA GLY A 86 2.04 -3.69 -5.56
C GLY A 86 2.59 -2.25 -5.53
N ILE A 87 3.63 -2.05 -4.71
CA ILE A 87 4.37 -0.80 -4.60
C ILE A 87 5.81 -1.02 -5.07
N TRP A 88 6.27 -0.24 -6.04
CA TRP A 88 7.63 -0.29 -6.55
C TRP A 88 8.40 0.98 -6.19
N LEU A 89 9.47 0.85 -5.43
CA LEU A 89 10.43 1.93 -5.13
C LEU A 89 11.68 1.76 -6.00
N ARG A 90 11.75 2.54 -7.08
CA ARG A 90 12.84 2.49 -8.08
C ARG A 90 13.96 3.51 -7.82
N ALA A 91 13.79 4.36 -6.82
CA ALA A 91 14.67 5.48 -6.59
C ALA A 91 16.03 5.00 -6.06
N GLU A 92 17.09 5.13 -6.84
CA GLU A 92 18.44 4.72 -6.42
C GLU A 92 18.97 5.48 -5.19
N PHE A 93 18.31 6.57 -4.78
CA PHE A 93 18.64 7.38 -3.63
C PHE A 93 17.35 7.95 -3.06
N GLY A 94 17.18 7.94 -1.73
CA GLY A 94 16.03 8.60 -1.10
C GLY A 94 15.53 7.95 0.18
N VAL A 95 15.10 8.82 1.09
CA VAL A 95 14.28 8.48 2.26
C VAL A 95 12.84 8.36 1.79
N THR A 96 12.19 7.22 1.94
CA THR A 96 10.76 7.04 1.63
C THR A 96 10.07 6.43 2.84
N ALA A 97 8.84 6.87 3.09
CA ALA A 97 7.97 6.28 4.09
C ALA A 97 6.86 5.50 3.39
N VAL A 98 6.80 4.20 3.65
CA VAL A 98 5.70 3.32 3.24
C VAL A 98 5.04 2.81 4.52
N VAL A 99 3.92 3.43 4.90
CA VAL A 99 3.35 3.28 6.24
C VAL A 99 1.85 3.02 6.19
N ASN A 100 1.36 2.11 7.04
CA ASN A 100 -0.07 1.84 7.14
C ASN A 100 -0.70 1.54 5.76
N ASN A 101 -0.09 0.68 4.94
CA ASN A 101 -0.67 0.26 3.66
C ASN A 101 -1.14 -1.17 3.72
N THR A 102 -2.18 -1.50 2.96
CA THR A 102 -2.58 -2.88 2.68
C THR A 102 -2.21 -3.21 1.24
N ILE A 103 -1.27 -4.13 1.06
CA ILE A 103 -0.81 -4.61 -0.23
C ILE A 103 -1.25 -6.05 -0.39
N TYR A 104 -2.01 -6.35 -1.44
CA TYR A 104 -2.68 -7.64 -1.58
C TYR A 104 -2.63 -8.19 -2.99
N ASN A 105 -2.33 -9.49 -3.13
CA ASN A 105 -2.48 -10.23 -4.38
C ASN A 105 -1.71 -9.60 -5.55
N SER A 106 -0.39 -9.49 -5.37
CA SER A 106 0.58 -9.11 -6.41
C SER A 106 1.70 -10.15 -6.51
N THR A 107 2.43 -10.21 -7.62
CA THR A 107 3.61 -11.08 -7.69
C THR A 107 4.62 -10.68 -6.62
N VAL A 108 4.99 -9.40 -6.57
CA VAL A 108 5.75 -8.80 -5.47
C VAL A 108 4.88 -7.76 -4.78
N GLY A 109 4.73 -7.82 -3.46
CA GLY A 109 3.95 -6.82 -2.72
C GLY A 109 4.67 -5.46 -2.74
N LEU A 110 5.86 -5.43 -2.16
CA LEU A 110 6.71 -4.25 -2.10
C LEU A 110 8.07 -4.59 -2.72
N ASP A 111 8.35 -4.01 -3.89
CA ASP A 111 9.63 -4.16 -4.59
C ASP A 111 10.48 -2.90 -4.46
N ILE A 112 11.76 -3.09 -4.18
CA ILE A 112 12.69 -2.03 -3.84
C ILE A 112 14.04 -2.32 -4.48
N THR A 113 14.41 -1.51 -5.47
CA THR A 113 15.71 -1.63 -6.12
C THR A 113 16.84 -1.15 -5.19
N THR A 114 16.69 0.05 -4.62
CA THR A 114 17.64 0.61 -3.65
C THR A 114 16.89 1.63 -2.81
N VAL A 115 17.09 1.65 -1.50
CA VAL A 115 16.57 2.71 -0.62
C VAL A 115 17.49 2.86 0.58
N TYR A 116 17.59 4.09 1.07
CA TYR A 116 18.46 4.47 2.19
C TYR A 116 17.61 5.20 3.23
N GLN A 117 17.84 4.91 4.52
CA GLN A 117 17.19 5.62 5.63
C GLN A 117 15.65 5.68 5.52
N SER A 118 15.05 4.69 4.87
CA SER A 118 13.60 4.63 4.62
C SER A 118 12.89 3.88 5.74
N THR A 119 11.60 4.13 5.89
CA THR A 119 10.79 3.53 6.97
C THR A 119 9.61 2.76 6.38
N PHE A 120 9.50 1.50 6.78
CA PHE A 120 8.49 0.55 6.38
C PHE A 120 7.87 -0.03 7.63
N TYR A 121 6.68 0.45 8.01
CA TYR A 121 6.01 -0.04 9.21
C TYR A 121 4.49 0.06 9.10
N ASN A 122 3.81 -0.73 9.92
CA ASN A 122 2.37 -0.88 9.95
C ASN A 122 1.76 -1.31 8.61
N ASN A 123 2.52 -1.95 7.72
CA ASN A 123 1.94 -2.46 6.48
C ASN A 123 1.41 -3.88 6.67
N ILE A 124 0.33 -4.21 5.96
CA ILE A 124 -0.07 -5.59 5.72
C ILE A 124 0.30 -5.93 4.28
N ILE A 125 1.07 -7.00 4.10
CA ILE A 125 1.47 -7.51 2.78
C ILE A 125 1.08 -8.97 2.69
N SER A 126 0.09 -9.28 1.86
CA SER A 126 -0.53 -10.60 1.88
C SER A 126 -0.93 -11.14 0.52
N ASN A 127 -0.94 -12.46 0.41
CA ASN A 127 -1.32 -13.19 -0.80
C ASN A 127 -0.42 -12.84 -2.00
N CYS A 128 0.85 -12.49 -1.75
CA CYS A 128 1.83 -12.24 -2.79
C CYS A 128 2.72 -13.47 -3.04
N THR A 129 3.39 -13.53 -4.19
CA THR A 129 4.46 -14.53 -4.34
C THR A 129 5.61 -14.17 -3.39
N THR A 130 6.13 -12.94 -3.50
CA THR A 130 7.06 -12.37 -2.52
C THR A 130 6.38 -11.19 -1.83
N GLY A 131 6.35 -11.17 -0.50
CA GLY A 131 5.79 -10.06 0.27
C GLY A 131 6.58 -8.78 0.04
N ALA A 132 7.82 -8.72 0.53
CA ALA A 132 8.74 -7.62 0.26
C ALA A 132 10.09 -8.12 -0.27
N LEU A 133 10.64 -7.41 -1.25
CA LEU A 133 11.92 -7.69 -1.89
C LEU A 133 12.77 -6.41 -1.87
N VAL A 134 14.05 -6.57 -1.52
CA VAL A 134 15.04 -5.51 -1.70
C VAL A 134 16.24 -6.09 -2.49
N ASP A 135 16.66 -5.44 -3.57
CA ASP A 135 17.85 -5.91 -4.31
C ASP A 135 19.14 -5.73 -3.50
N ALA A 136 19.31 -4.55 -2.88
CA ALA A 136 20.42 -4.22 -2.01
C ALA A 136 19.92 -3.62 -0.68
N SER A 137 19.95 -4.42 0.39
CA SER A 137 19.49 -3.99 1.70
C SER A 137 20.44 -2.98 2.34
N ASP A 138 19.94 -1.80 2.68
CA ASP A 138 20.67 -0.86 3.53
C ASP A 138 20.26 -1.04 5.01
N PRO A 139 21.22 -1.21 5.94
CA PRO A 139 20.95 -1.44 7.36
C PRO A 139 20.36 -0.22 8.09
N SER A 140 20.36 0.97 7.48
CA SER A 140 19.71 2.17 8.01
C SER A 140 18.20 2.21 7.76
N ASN A 141 17.66 1.31 6.94
CA ASN A 141 16.23 1.20 6.74
C ASN A 141 15.54 0.59 7.97
N PHE A 142 14.40 1.16 8.34
CA PHE A 142 13.56 0.65 9.42
C PHE A 142 12.48 -0.26 8.85
N TRP A 143 12.57 -1.55 9.17
CA TRP A 143 11.63 -2.59 8.76
C TRP A 143 11.04 -3.26 9.99
N ASP A 144 9.98 -2.72 10.57
CA ASP A 144 9.37 -3.34 11.75
C ASP A 144 7.86 -3.10 11.80
N TYR A 145 7.14 -3.85 12.63
CA TYR A 145 5.69 -3.74 12.78
C TYR A 145 4.95 -3.92 11.46
N ASN A 146 5.38 -4.85 10.61
CA ASN A 146 4.65 -5.21 9.39
C ASN A 146 4.07 -6.62 9.54
N CYS A 147 2.94 -6.88 8.88
CA CYS A 147 2.23 -8.15 8.85
C CYS A 147 2.43 -8.77 7.47
N TYR A 148 3.18 -9.87 7.42
CA TYR A 148 3.42 -10.66 6.22
C TYR A 148 2.68 -11.99 6.38
N GLY A 149 1.71 -12.23 5.51
CA GLY A 149 0.79 -13.35 5.66
C GLY A 149 0.33 -13.93 4.35
N ASN A 150 0.22 -15.25 4.28
CA ASN A 150 -0.23 -15.95 3.06
C ASN A 150 0.64 -15.65 1.82
N ASN A 151 1.89 -15.20 2.00
CA ASN A 151 2.84 -15.07 0.90
C ASN A 151 3.55 -16.40 0.65
N THR A 152 4.08 -16.62 -0.56
CA THR A 152 4.98 -17.77 -0.78
C THR A 152 6.31 -17.55 -0.05
N THR A 153 6.85 -16.33 -0.13
CA THR A 153 8.01 -15.85 0.62
C THR A 153 7.64 -14.50 1.24
N ASP A 154 7.73 -14.35 2.57
CA ASP A 154 7.36 -13.08 3.21
C ASP A 154 8.32 -11.95 2.87
N VAL A 155 9.62 -12.21 2.99
CA VAL A 155 10.67 -11.22 2.75
C VAL A 155 11.88 -11.85 2.06
N THR A 156 12.52 -11.08 1.17
CA THR A 156 13.79 -11.43 0.52
C THR A 156 14.78 -10.28 0.73
N ASN A 157 15.99 -10.60 1.22
CA ASN A 157 17.04 -9.62 1.55
C ASN A 157 16.59 -8.50 2.50
N ILE A 158 15.69 -8.79 3.43
CA ILE A 158 15.28 -7.84 4.47
C ILE A 158 15.52 -8.50 5.81
N THR A 159 16.14 -7.76 6.73
CA THR A 159 16.13 -8.13 8.15
C THR A 159 15.00 -7.37 8.81
N THR A 160 13.93 -8.09 9.17
CA THR A 160 12.80 -7.50 9.87
C THR A 160 13.10 -7.31 11.35
N GLY A 161 12.49 -6.31 11.96
CA GLY A 161 12.47 -6.10 13.39
C GLY A 161 11.60 -7.12 14.11
N ALA A 162 11.73 -7.15 15.44
CA ALA A 162 11.13 -8.17 16.30
C ALA A 162 9.60 -8.10 16.40
N ASN A 163 8.99 -6.99 15.98
CA ASN A 163 7.54 -6.77 16.06
C ASN A 163 6.85 -7.07 14.72
N SER A 164 7.59 -7.44 13.68
CA SER A 164 7.00 -7.91 12.43
C SER A 164 6.39 -9.29 12.59
N LEU A 165 5.17 -9.46 12.11
CA LEU A 165 4.46 -10.74 12.09
C LEU A 165 4.75 -11.44 10.77
N LEU A 166 5.49 -12.55 10.82
CA LEU A 166 5.79 -13.39 9.67
C LEU A 166 4.84 -14.60 9.64
N LEU A 167 4.54 -15.11 8.45
CA LEU A 167 3.67 -16.26 8.20
C LEU A 167 2.30 -16.15 8.89
N THR A 168 1.81 -14.92 9.04
CA THR A 168 0.66 -14.60 9.89
C THR A 168 -0.50 -14.12 9.03
N ASP A 169 -1.58 -14.90 8.96
CA ASP A 169 -2.79 -14.52 8.23
C ASP A 169 -3.42 -13.22 8.81
N PRO A 170 -3.59 -12.15 8.00
CA PRO A 170 -4.24 -10.93 8.46
C PRO A 170 -5.71 -11.12 8.83
N GLN A 171 -6.35 -12.22 8.42
CA GLN A 171 -7.77 -12.49 8.70
C GLN A 171 -8.71 -11.38 8.21
N PHE A 172 -8.62 -11.05 6.91
CA PHE A 172 -9.56 -10.13 6.27
C PHE A 172 -11.01 -10.66 6.31
N ILE A 173 -11.99 -9.76 6.33
CA ILE A 173 -13.42 -10.10 6.35
C ILE A 173 -13.83 -10.78 5.03
N ASN A 174 -13.59 -10.14 3.88
CA ASN A 174 -13.96 -10.67 2.56
C ASN A 174 -13.03 -10.11 1.46
N PRO A 175 -11.77 -10.56 1.39
CA PRO A 175 -10.81 -10.04 0.42
C PRO A 175 -11.20 -10.33 -1.04
N ALA A 176 -11.96 -11.41 -1.30
CA ALA A 176 -12.47 -11.72 -2.63
C ALA A 176 -13.55 -10.73 -3.11
N GLY A 177 -14.15 -9.96 -2.20
CA GLY A 177 -15.07 -8.86 -2.50
C GLY A 177 -14.48 -7.47 -2.19
N ASP A 178 -13.15 -7.34 -2.21
CA ASP A 178 -12.39 -6.12 -1.92
C ASP A 178 -12.62 -5.53 -0.51
N ASP A 179 -13.00 -6.36 0.46
CA ASP A 179 -13.14 -6.00 1.87
C ASP A 179 -11.96 -6.55 2.68
N PHE A 180 -10.97 -5.68 2.87
CA PHE A 180 -9.73 -5.94 3.59
C PHE A 180 -9.77 -5.43 5.03
N ARG A 181 -10.96 -5.21 5.60
CA ARG A 181 -11.06 -4.93 7.04
C ARG A 181 -10.64 -6.17 7.80
N LEU A 182 -9.99 -5.96 8.93
CA LEU A 182 -9.58 -7.03 9.82
C LEU A 182 -10.76 -7.57 10.61
N LYS A 183 -10.82 -8.89 10.78
CA LYS A 183 -11.68 -9.50 11.80
C LYS A 183 -11.22 -9.09 13.20
N THR A 184 -12.14 -9.12 14.16
CA THR A 184 -11.82 -8.83 15.58
C THR A 184 -10.80 -9.78 16.19
N SER A 185 -10.63 -10.97 15.61
CA SER A 185 -9.62 -11.97 15.99
C SER A 185 -8.28 -11.81 15.28
N SER A 186 -8.15 -10.83 14.38
CA SER A 186 -6.95 -10.69 13.56
C SER A 186 -5.72 -10.46 14.42
N PRO A 187 -4.62 -11.17 14.15
CA PRO A 187 -3.35 -10.92 14.82
C PRO A 187 -2.72 -9.58 14.43
N CYS A 188 -3.18 -8.95 13.33
CA CYS A 188 -2.64 -7.68 12.85
C CYS A 188 -3.43 -6.46 13.40
N LEU A 189 -4.47 -6.71 14.21
CA LEU A 189 -5.29 -5.71 14.90
C LEU A 189 -4.57 -5.23 16.18
N ASN A 190 -4.41 -3.91 16.34
CA ASN A 190 -3.77 -3.26 17.49
C ASN A 190 -2.33 -3.71 17.80
N THR A 191 -1.60 -4.20 16.80
CA THR A 191 -0.21 -4.65 16.93
C THR A 191 0.79 -3.77 16.16
N GLY A 192 0.32 -2.70 15.54
CA GLY A 192 1.16 -1.73 14.85
C GLY A 192 1.93 -0.84 15.83
N LEU A 193 2.98 -0.20 15.33
CA LEU A 193 3.69 0.86 16.02
C LEU A 193 2.74 2.05 16.21
N PRO A 194 2.42 2.46 17.45
CA PRO A 194 1.55 3.60 17.69
C PRO A 194 2.22 4.88 17.20
N PHE A 195 1.45 5.74 16.55
CA PHE A 195 1.92 7.09 16.22
C PHE A 195 2.01 7.90 17.53
N ILE A 196 3.19 8.42 17.86
CA ILE A 196 3.40 9.21 19.09
C ILE A 196 2.45 10.43 19.08
N GLY A 197 1.48 10.45 19.98
CA GLY A 197 0.48 11.51 20.12
C GLY A 197 -0.95 11.14 19.69
N GLY A 198 -1.18 9.95 19.14
CA GLY A 198 -2.52 9.38 18.97
C GLY A 198 -3.03 8.77 20.29
N SER A 199 -4.29 9.00 20.62
CA SER A 199 -4.94 8.25 21.70
C SER A 199 -5.18 6.82 21.26
N ASP A 200 -4.66 5.84 22.00
CA ASP A 200 -4.90 4.38 21.88
C ASP A 200 -6.40 4.06 21.96
N SER A 201 -7.15 4.37 20.91
CA SER A 201 -8.49 3.85 20.72
C SER A 201 -8.37 2.64 19.82
N LEU A 202 -9.12 1.59 20.16
CA LEU A 202 -9.23 0.32 19.41
C LEU A 202 -9.54 0.49 17.90
N PHE A 203 -9.81 1.73 17.46
CA PHE A 203 -10.14 2.18 16.10
C PHE A 203 -9.47 3.51 15.74
N ASP A 204 -8.33 3.86 16.34
CA ASP A 204 -7.63 5.10 16.02
C ASP A 204 -7.08 5.15 14.58
N GLY A 205 -7.14 4.01 13.87
CA GLY A 205 -6.63 3.87 12.51
C GLY A 205 -5.10 3.96 12.43
N VAL A 206 -4.40 4.01 13.58
CA VAL A 206 -2.95 4.20 13.66
C VAL A 206 -2.24 3.08 14.42
N SER A 207 -2.91 2.38 15.34
CA SER A 207 -2.35 1.25 16.10
C SER A 207 -2.56 -0.12 15.44
N SER A 208 -3.45 -0.22 14.46
CA SER A 208 -3.60 -1.44 13.64
C SER A 208 -2.70 -1.38 12.41
N MET A 209 -2.17 -2.53 12.00
CA MET A 209 -1.45 -2.61 10.73
C MET A 209 -2.44 -2.56 9.56
N GLY A 210 -1.96 -2.09 8.42
CA GLY A 210 -2.69 -1.98 7.17
C GLY A 210 -3.19 -0.59 6.87
N GLY A 211 -3.64 -0.42 5.62
CA GLY A 211 -4.41 0.74 5.19
C GLY A 211 -5.75 0.78 5.88
N TRP A 212 -6.04 1.89 6.55
CA TRP A 212 -7.35 2.11 7.14
C TRP A 212 -8.41 2.11 6.03
N GLN A 213 -9.39 1.22 6.15
CA GLN A 213 -10.48 1.10 5.19
C GLN A 213 -11.78 1.68 5.75
N PRO A 214 -12.09 2.96 5.50
CA PRO A 214 -13.46 3.45 5.67
C PRO A 214 -14.41 2.90 4.59
N TRP A 215 -13.88 2.22 3.56
CA TRP A 215 -14.55 1.99 2.27
C TRP A 215 -14.93 0.55 1.94
N ALA A 216 -14.82 -0.40 2.86
CA ALA A 216 -15.02 -1.82 2.57
C ALA A 216 -16.50 -2.27 2.41
N SER A 217 -17.32 -1.43 1.78
CA SER A 217 -18.53 -1.87 1.10
C SER A 217 -18.41 -1.43 -0.36
N PRO A 218 -18.25 -2.35 -1.33
CA PRO A 218 -18.27 -2.00 -2.73
C PRO A 218 -19.66 -1.49 -3.07
N ASN A 219 -19.81 -0.18 -3.31
CA ASN A 219 -20.96 0.33 -4.03
C ASN A 219 -20.49 0.75 -5.43
N PRO A 220 -20.63 -0.10 -6.45
CA PRO A 220 -20.06 0.12 -7.78
C PRO A 220 -20.67 1.30 -8.57
N THR A 221 -21.60 2.07 -8.00
CA THR A 221 -22.43 3.01 -8.77
C THR A 221 -22.53 4.43 -8.21
N SER A 222 -21.81 4.80 -7.14
CA SER A 222 -21.85 6.19 -6.66
C SER A 222 -20.57 6.62 -5.95
N HIS A 223 -20.04 7.76 -6.39
CA HIS A 223 -19.10 8.58 -5.60
C HIS A 223 -19.71 8.82 -4.21
N ARG A 224 -19.35 8.03 -3.20
CA ARG A 224 -19.76 8.32 -1.81
C ARG A 224 -18.79 9.31 -1.19
N ALA A 225 -19.33 10.28 -0.47
CA ALA A 225 -18.57 11.17 0.39
C ALA A 225 -18.04 10.44 1.63
N ARG A 226 -16.83 10.82 2.06
CA ARG A 226 -15.91 10.11 2.96
C ARG A 226 -16.30 10.01 4.44
N TYR A 227 -17.54 10.35 4.81
CA TYR A 227 -17.89 10.65 6.20
C TYR A 227 -19.25 10.15 6.70
N SER A 228 -19.96 9.26 6.00
CA SER A 228 -21.32 8.85 6.42
C SER A 228 -21.49 7.39 6.90
N GLY A 229 -20.41 6.64 7.13
CA GLY A 229 -20.50 5.31 7.73
C GLY A 229 -20.70 5.39 9.24
N GLN A 230 -21.79 4.81 9.76
CA GLN A 230 -21.91 4.55 11.20
C GLN A 230 -20.85 3.54 11.66
N SER A 231 -20.33 3.74 12.88
CA SER A 231 -19.53 2.74 13.60
C SER A 231 -20.20 1.38 13.53
N LEU A 232 -19.48 0.35 13.06
CA LEU A 232 -20.01 -1.00 12.86
C LEU A 232 -20.01 -1.88 14.12
N TYR A 233 -19.72 -1.29 15.27
CA TYR A 233 -19.80 -1.98 16.55
C TYR A 233 -20.80 -1.23 17.45
N ASN A 234 -21.97 -1.85 17.63
CA ASN A 234 -22.87 -1.61 18.76
C ASN A 234 -22.37 -2.39 19.97
#